data_AF-A0A075FID4-F1
#
_entry.id   AF-A0A075FID4-F1
#
_cell.length_a   1.000
_cell.length_b   1.000
_cell.length_c   1.000
_cell.angle_alpha   90.00
_cell.angle_beta   90.00
_cell.angle_gamma   90.00
#
_symmetry.space_group_name_H-M   'P 1'
#
loop_
_entity.id
_entity.type
_entity.pdbx_description
1 polymer ?
#
loop_
_entity_poly.entity_id
_entity_poly.type
_entity_poly.pdbx_seq_one_letter_code
_entity_poly.pdbx_strand_id
1 'polypeptide(L)'
;MLSFIQDEVIPDAGVKRRDIEVNWHGHQDRGLGVANNLAAYEAGADVIHGTALGVGERAGNAPLDQTLVNLSLMGVISNDLRALNEYMRKAHEYVEVALPRNYPVFGEDAFETGTGVHASAVVKAMKKGDHWLADRVYSGVPAADYGLQQVIRIGHMSGRSNIIWWLQQNGYEVSEELVSHMFEVAKGQRRLMTDEEVHAAISGFSES
;
A
#
# COMPACT_ATOMS: atom_id res chain seq x y z
N MET A 1 -12.97 25.54 -9.79
CA MET A 1 -14.31 25.01 -10.12
C MET A 1 -15.22 25.01 -8.90
N LEU A 2 -14.83 24.41 -7.77
CA LEU A 2 -15.64 24.49 -6.53
C LEU A 2 -15.83 25.91 -6.01
N SER A 3 -14.80 26.77 -6.06
CA SER A 3 -14.95 28.19 -5.74
C SER A 3 -16.05 28.84 -6.57
N PHE A 4 -16.02 28.68 -7.89
CA PHE A 4 -17.09 29.17 -8.78
C PHE A 4 -18.49 28.64 -8.40
N ILE A 5 -18.62 27.36 -8.01
CA ILE A 5 -19.91 26.84 -7.54
C ILE A 5 -20.37 27.55 -6.27
N GLN A 6 -19.46 27.76 -5.31
CA GLN A 6 -19.78 28.37 -4.02
C GLN A 6 -20.01 29.89 -4.11
N ASP A 7 -19.25 30.56 -4.96
CA ASP A 7 -19.20 32.01 -5.05
C ASP A 7 -20.23 32.57 -6.06
N GLU A 8 -20.61 31.78 -7.07
CA GLU A 8 -21.52 32.23 -8.14
C GLU A 8 -22.79 31.37 -8.19
N VAL A 9 -22.67 30.05 -8.37
CA VAL A 9 -23.83 29.17 -8.65
C VAL A 9 -24.80 29.07 -7.46
N ILE A 10 -24.29 28.88 -6.25
CA ILE A 10 -25.11 28.78 -5.03
C ILE A 10 -25.85 30.10 -4.74
N PRO A 11 -25.16 31.26 -4.75
CA PRO A 11 -25.83 32.56 -4.63
C PRO A 11 -26.88 32.81 -5.71
N ASP A 12 -26.60 32.51 -6.97
CA ASP A 12 -27.54 32.69 -8.09
C ASP A 12 -28.80 31.82 -7.94
N ALA A 13 -28.66 30.64 -7.33
CA ALA A 13 -29.79 29.77 -7.02
C ALA A 13 -30.65 30.26 -5.84
N GLY A 14 -30.24 31.33 -5.14
CA GLY A 14 -30.97 31.90 -4.00
C GLY A 14 -30.94 31.03 -2.73
N VAL A 15 -30.03 30.06 -2.65
CA VAL A 15 -29.85 29.18 -1.49
C VAL A 15 -28.55 29.54 -0.75
N LYS A 16 -28.49 29.28 0.56
CA LYS A 16 -27.26 29.51 1.32
C LYS A 16 -26.37 28.27 1.22
N ARG A 17 -25.05 28.46 1.15
CA ARG A 17 -24.07 27.35 1.11
C ARG A 17 -24.28 26.29 2.20
N ARG A 18 -24.63 26.70 3.42
CA ARG A 18 -24.88 25.79 4.56
C ARG A 18 -26.16 24.94 4.45
N ASP A 19 -27.07 25.32 3.55
CA ASP A 19 -28.38 24.69 3.38
C ASP A 19 -28.38 23.72 2.17
N ILE A 20 -27.22 23.51 1.53
CA ILE A 20 -27.03 22.62 0.38
C ILE A 20 -25.76 21.79 0.53
N GLU A 21 -25.84 20.52 0.14
CA GLU A 21 -24.69 19.61 0.08
C GLU A 21 -24.00 19.70 -1.29
N VAL A 22 -22.68 19.85 -1.30
CA VAL A 22 -21.86 19.91 -2.51
C VAL A 22 -21.07 18.61 -2.67
N ASN A 23 -21.45 17.83 -3.68
CA ASN A 23 -20.85 16.51 -3.92
C ASN A 23 -19.85 16.59 -5.07
N TRP A 24 -18.67 16.02 -4.85
CA TRP A 24 -17.62 15.89 -5.86
C TRP A 24 -17.58 14.48 -6.43
N HIS A 25 -17.69 14.39 -7.76
CA HIS A 25 -17.53 13.14 -8.49
C HIS A 25 -16.42 13.27 -9.53
N GLY A 26 -15.22 12.85 -9.15
CA GLY A 26 -14.04 12.89 -9.99
C GLY A 26 -13.83 11.61 -10.79
N HIS A 27 -13.50 11.75 -12.07
CA HIS A 27 -12.97 10.66 -12.89
C HIS A 27 -11.44 10.64 -12.92
N GLN A 28 -10.87 9.51 -13.35
CA GLN A 28 -9.42 9.31 -13.42
C GLN A 28 -8.84 9.24 -14.84
N ASP A 29 -9.52 9.81 -15.85
CA ASP A 29 -9.07 9.83 -17.26
C ASP A 29 -7.64 10.37 -17.45
N ARG A 30 -7.17 11.23 -16.53
CA ARG A 30 -5.83 11.84 -16.54
C ARG A 30 -4.91 11.32 -15.43
N GLY A 31 -5.33 10.30 -14.68
CA GLY A 31 -4.61 9.83 -13.50
C GLY A 31 -4.67 10.80 -12.31
N LEU A 32 -5.57 11.77 -12.31
CA LEU A 32 -5.69 12.80 -11.27
C LEU A 32 -6.87 12.58 -10.30
N GLY A 33 -7.53 11.42 -10.34
CA GLY A 33 -8.77 11.17 -9.59
C GLY A 33 -8.62 11.41 -8.09
N VAL A 34 -7.64 10.76 -7.45
CA VAL A 34 -7.38 10.91 -6.00
C VAL A 34 -6.97 12.35 -5.66
N ALA A 35 -6.03 12.93 -6.41
CA ALA A 35 -5.59 14.30 -6.17
C ALA A 35 -6.74 15.32 -6.26
N ASN A 36 -7.63 15.15 -7.24
CA ASN A 36 -8.81 15.99 -7.38
C ASN A 36 -9.82 15.76 -6.26
N ASN A 37 -9.98 14.54 -5.76
CA ASN A 37 -10.81 14.25 -4.58
C ASN A 37 -10.30 14.99 -3.34
N LEU A 38 -8.98 14.96 -3.08
CA LEU A 38 -8.38 15.67 -1.96
C LEU A 38 -8.53 17.19 -2.11
N ALA A 39 -8.23 17.72 -3.30
CA ALA A 39 -8.40 19.15 -3.60
C ALA A 39 -9.87 19.59 -3.49
N ALA A 40 -10.82 18.72 -3.85
CA ALA A 40 -12.24 19.02 -3.72
C ALA A 40 -12.67 19.09 -2.26
N TYR A 41 -12.18 18.17 -1.42
CA TYR A 41 -12.37 18.23 0.03
C TYR A 41 -11.80 19.53 0.62
N GLU A 42 -10.56 19.87 0.30
CA GLU A 42 -9.92 21.11 0.77
C GLU A 42 -10.67 22.37 0.31
N ALA A 43 -11.28 22.32 -0.88
CA ALA A 43 -12.10 23.40 -1.41
C ALA A 43 -13.51 23.45 -0.81
N GLY A 44 -13.87 22.56 0.12
CA GLY A 44 -15.15 22.56 0.82
C GLY A 44 -16.26 21.77 0.14
N ALA A 45 -15.93 20.70 -0.60
CA ALA A 45 -16.93 19.67 -0.94
C ALA A 45 -17.36 18.93 0.34
N ASP A 46 -18.66 18.63 0.45
CA ASP A 46 -19.23 17.92 1.61
C ASP A 46 -19.12 16.40 1.45
N VAL A 47 -19.26 15.89 0.21
CA VAL A 47 -19.14 14.47 -0.11
C VAL A 47 -18.16 14.27 -1.25
N ILE A 48 -17.29 13.28 -1.09
CA ILE A 48 -16.37 12.81 -2.13
C ILE A 48 -16.84 11.45 -2.62
N HIS A 49 -17.11 11.33 -3.91
CA HIS A 49 -17.42 10.05 -4.55
C HIS A 49 -16.14 9.33 -4.99
N GLY A 50 -16.21 8.01 -5.00
CA GLY A 50 -15.20 7.13 -5.56
C GLY A 50 -15.75 5.70 -5.66
N THR A 51 -14.95 4.81 -6.24
CA THR A 51 -15.30 3.39 -6.36
C THR A 51 -14.11 2.52 -6.00
N ALA A 52 -14.36 1.26 -5.61
CA ALA A 52 -13.29 0.28 -5.44
C ALA A 52 -12.46 0.16 -6.72
N LEU A 53 -11.13 0.16 -6.60
CA LEU A 53 -10.19 0.05 -7.73
C LEU A 53 -10.34 1.17 -8.78
N GLY A 54 -11.14 2.20 -8.49
CA GLY A 54 -11.51 3.23 -9.46
C GLY A 54 -12.39 2.72 -10.60
N VAL A 55 -13.11 1.60 -10.45
CA VAL A 55 -13.99 1.08 -11.51
C VAL A 55 -15.06 2.09 -11.92
N GLY A 56 -15.33 2.20 -13.23
CA GLY A 56 -16.31 3.13 -13.79
C GLY A 56 -16.18 3.22 -15.31
N GLU A 57 -16.87 4.18 -15.93
CA GLU A 57 -16.76 4.39 -17.38
C GLU A 57 -15.36 4.83 -17.82
N ARG A 58 -14.94 4.38 -19.01
CA ARG A 58 -13.65 4.72 -19.64
C ARG A 58 -12.46 4.33 -18.77
N ALA A 59 -11.67 5.30 -18.29
CA ALA A 59 -10.57 5.09 -17.36
C ALA A 59 -11.06 4.90 -15.92
N GLY A 60 -12.34 5.16 -15.64
CA GLY A 60 -12.96 4.93 -14.34
C GLY A 60 -13.14 6.18 -13.48
N ASN A 61 -13.55 5.94 -12.24
CA ASN A 61 -13.74 6.95 -11.20
C ASN A 61 -12.48 7.08 -10.33
N ALA A 62 -12.44 8.09 -9.47
CA ALA A 62 -11.39 8.16 -8.45
C ALA A 62 -11.43 6.92 -7.53
N PRO A 63 -10.28 6.24 -7.29
CA PRO A 63 -10.22 5.10 -6.37
C PRO A 63 -10.56 5.51 -4.94
N LEU A 64 -11.60 4.88 -4.39
CA LEU A 64 -12.11 5.20 -3.06
C LEU A 64 -11.12 4.77 -1.96
N ASP A 65 -10.51 3.62 -2.12
CA ASP A 65 -9.53 3.06 -1.19
C ASP A 65 -8.33 4.02 -1.00
N GLN A 66 -7.76 4.52 -2.10
CA GLN A 66 -6.68 5.51 -2.06
C GLN A 66 -7.14 6.84 -1.47
N THR A 67 -8.36 7.27 -1.77
CA THR A 67 -8.95 8.47 -1.19
C THR A 67 -9.04 8.34 0.33
N LEU A 68 -9.56 7.22 0.85
CA LEU A 68 -9.67 6.94 2.28
C LEU A 68 -8.31 6.86 2.97
N VAL A 69 -7.34 6.17 2.36
CA VAL A 69 -5.95 6.12 2.88
C VAL A 69 -5.40 7.52 3.07
N ASN A 70 -5.48 8.38 2.04
CA ASN A 70 -4.91 9.73 2.10
C ASN A 70 -5.65 10.63 3.10
N LEU A 71 -6.99 10.60 3.14
CA LEU A 71 -7.76 11.36 4.12
C LEU A 71 -7.42 10.93 5.56
N SER A 72 -7.18 9.64 5.80
CA SER A 72 -6.74 9.13 7.10
C SER A 72 -5.34 9.64 7.47
N LEU A 73 -4.39 9.58 6.53
CA LEU A 73 -3.02 10.09 6.74
C LEU A 73 -2.97 11.62 6.95
N MET A 74 -3.90 12.35 6.34
CA MET A 74 -4.08 13.80 6.56
C MET A 74 -4.78 14.12 7.89
N GLY A 75 -5.25 13.12 8.64
CA GLY A 75 -5.99 13.29 9.88
C GLY A 75 -7.42 13.82 9.69
N VAL A 76 -7.94 13.78 8.46
CA VAL A 76 -9.30 14.24 8.13
C VAL A 76 -10.35 13.25 8.62
N ILE A 77 -10.05 11.95 8.50
CA ILE A 77 -10.90 10.87 9.00
C ILE A 77 -10.14 10.04 10.04
N SER A 78 -10.89 9.45 10.97
CA SER A 78 -10.36 8.55 12.01
C SER A 78 -11.03 7.17 11.96
N ASN A 79 -11.61 6.81 10.81
CA ASN A 79 -12.26 5.52 10.60
C ASN A 79 -11.24 4.38 10.68
N ASP A 80 -11.67 3.21 11.16
CA ASP A 80 -10.87 2.00 11.10
C ASP A 80 -10.84 1.46 9.67
N LEU A 81 -9.66 1.54 9.03
CA LEU A 81 -9.46 1.13 7.64
C LEU A 81 -8.78 -0.25 7.50
N ARG A 82 -8.66 -1.02 8.59
CA ARG A 82 -8.00 -2.34 8.55
C ARG A 82 -8.72 -3.37 7.69
N ALA A 83 -10.03 -3.21 7.49
CA ALA A 83 -10.82 -4.07 6.60
C ALA A 83 -10.67 -3.72 5.10
N LEU A 84 -9.95 -2.64 4.76
CA LEU A 84 -9.90 -2.12 3.40
C LEU A 84 -9.17 -3.09 2.44
N ASN A 85 -8.15 -3.83 2.92
CA ASN A 85 -7.52 -4.88 2.12
C ASN A 85 -8.49 -6.01 1.75
N GLU A 86 -9.29 -6.49 2.71
CA GLU A 86 -10.32 -7.52 2.44
C GLU A 86 -11.36 -7.00 1.44
N TYR A 87 -11.81 -5.76 1.62
CA TYR A 87 -12.72 -5.10 0.70
C TYR A 87 -12.15 -5.04 -0.72
N MET A 88 -10.88 -4.65 -0.88
CA MET A 88 -10.23 -4.55 -2.19
C MET A 88 -10.06 -5.90 -2.87
N ARG A 89 -9.71 -6.95 -2.12
CA ARG A 89 -9.61 -8.33 -2.65
C ARG A 89 -10.96 -8.83 -3.13
N LYS A 90 -12.01 -8.66 -2.32
CA LYS A 90 -13.38 -9.00 -2.71
C LYS A 90 -13.85 -8.18 -3.90
N ALA A 91 -13.59 -6.88 -3.92
CA ALA A 91 -13.99 -6.02 -5.03
C ALA A 91 -13.35 -6.49 -6.34
N HIS A 92 -12.03 -6.72 -6.35
CA HIS A 92 -11.30 -7.29 -7.48
C HIS A 92 -11.92 -8.61 -7.98
N GLU A 93 -12.20 -9.53 -7.06
CA GLU A 93 -12.81 -10.82 -7.36
C GLU A 93 -14.20 -10.67 -8.03
N TYR A 94 -15.08 -9.86 -7.44
CA TYR A 94 -16.46 -9.74 -7.90
C TYR A 94 -16.63 -8.89 -9.16
N VAL A 95 -15.82 -7.85 -9.33
CA VAL A 95 -15.91 -6.96 -10.51
C VAL A 95 -14.99 -7.38 -11.64
N GLU A 96 -14.18 -8.42 -11.44
CA GLU A 96 -13.24 -8.99 -12.41
C GLU A 96 -12.22 -7.97 -12.98
N VAL A 97 -11.94 -6.90 -12.23
CA VAL A 97 -10.91 -5.91 -12.56
C VAL A 97 -9.66 -6.27 -11.80
N ALA A 98 -8.53 -6.42 -12.49
CA ALA A 98 -7.25 -6.76 -11.88
C ALA A 98 -6.88 -5.83 -10.72
N LEU A 99 -6.36 -6.41 -9.64
CA LEU A 99 -5.62 -5.73 -8.59
C LEU A 99 -4.11 -5.98 -8.84
N PRO A 100 -3.38 -5.02 -9.43
CA PRO A 100 -1.96 -5.20 -9.71
C PRO A 100 -1.16 -5.44 -8.43
N ARG A 101 -0.08 -6.24 -8.54
CA ARG A 101 0.82 -6.50 -7.41
C ARG A 101 1.43 -5.24 -6.81
N ASN A 102 1.71 -4.23 -7.64
CA ASN A 102 2.25 -2.95 -7.21
C ASN A 102 1.16 -1.89 -6.98
N TYR A 103 -0.11 -2.28 -6.86
CA TYR A 103 -1.18 -1.35 -6.55
C TYR A 103 -0.92 -0.67 -5.20
N PRO A 104 -1.08 0.66 -5.07
CA PRO A 104 -0.68 1.35 -3.84
C PRO A 104 -1.43 0.81 -2.62
N VAL A 105 -0.71 0.55 -1.54
CA VAL A 105 -1.20 -0.01 -0.26
C VAL A 105 -1.69 -1.47 -0.35
N PHE A 106 -2.58 -1.79 -1.27
CA PHE A 106 -3.29 -3.07 -1.28
C PHE A 106 -2.73 -4.11 -2.27
N GLY A 107 -1.74 -3.73 -3.07
CA GLY A 107 -0.97 -4.66 -3.89
C GLY A 107 -0.01 -5.50 -3.03
N GLU A 108 0.25 -6.74 -3.46
CA GLU A 108 1.16 -7.66 -2.77
C GLU A 108 2.58 -7.08 -2.57
N ASP A 109 3.07 -6.31 -3.53
CA ASP A 109 4.41 -5.72 -3.50
C ASP A 109 4.47 -4.44 -2.65
N ALA A 110 3.33 -3.86 -2.24
CA ALA A 110 3.25 -2.52 -1.65
C ALA A 110 4.02 -2.39 -0.32
N PHE A 111 4.12 -3.48 0.43
CA PHE A 111 4.84 -3.55 1.72
C PHE A 111 5.95 -4.60 1.71
N GLU A 112 6.35 -5.06 0.53
CA GLU A 112 7.50 -5.95 0.37
C GLU A 112 8.79 -5.16 0.22
N THR A 113 9.81 -5.53 0.98
CA THR A 113 11.14 -4.94 0.86
C THR A 113 12.21 -6.01 0.65
N GLY A 114 12.85 -5.96 -0.52
CA GLY A 114 13.96 -6.84 -0.89
C GLY A 114 15.34 -6.20 -0.75
N THR A 115 15.41 -4.89 -0.65
CA THR A 115 16.66 -4.13 -0.67
C THR A 115 17.35 -4.20 0.68
N GLY A 116 18.65 -4.54 0.69
CA GLY A 116 19.43 -4.76 1.91
C GLY A 116 19.40 -3.60 2.93
N VAL A 117 19.49 -2.36 2.45
CA VAL A 117 19.45 -1.17 3.32
C VAL A 117 18.07 -0.93 3.94
N HIS A 118 17.01 -1.17 3.18
CA HIS A 118 15.64 -0.99 3.66
C HIS A 118 15.30 -2.03 4.73
N ALA A 119 15.56 -3.31 4.41
CA ALA A 119 15.36 -4.41 5.35
C ALA A 119 16.16 -4.20 6.64
N SER A 120 17.43 -3.80 6.55
CA SER A 120 18.28 -3.58 7.73
C SER A 120 17.69 -2.57 8.72
N ALA A 121 17.13 -1.44 8.24
CA ALA A 121 16.52 -0.47 9.15
C ALA A 121 15.21 -0.97 9.77
N VAL A 122 14.35 -1.62 8.97
CA VAL A 122 13.10 -2.24 9.47
C VAL A 122 13.43 -3.29 10.54
N VAL A 123 14.37 -4.19 10.27
CA VAL A 123 14.83 -5.22 11.23
C VAL A 123 15.40 -4.58 12.50
N LYS A 124 16.19 -3.51 12.38
CA LYS A 124 16.77 -2.83 13.54
C LYS A 124 15.69 -2.19 14.42
N ALA A 125 14.66 -1.60 13.82
CA ALA A 125 13.53 -1.05 14.57
C ALA A 125 12.72 -2.17 15.25
N MET A 126 12.40 -3.26 14.52
CA MET A 126 11.71 -4.43 15.08
C MET A 126 12.48 -5.05 16.25
N LYS A 127 13.81 -5.23 16.13
CA LYS A 127 14.66 -5.78 17.21
C LYS A 127 14.71 -4.90 18.46
N LYS A 128 14.42 -3.60 18.33
CA LYS A 128 14.32 -2.67 19.45
C LYS A 128 12.91 -2.62 20.07
N GLY A 129 11.94 -3.37 19.52
CA GLY A 129 10.54 -3.30 19.90
C GLY A 129 9.84 -2.02 19.41
N ASP A 130 10.47 -1.25 18.52
CA ASP A 130 9.92 0.00 17.99
C ASP A 130 9.10 -0.27 16.73
N HIS A 131 7.94 -0.91 16.91
CA HIS A 131 7.04 -1.28 15.82
C HIS A 131 6.50 -0.05 15.07
N TRP A 132 6.31 1.07 15.77
CA TRP A 132 5.87 2.33 15.16
C TRP A 132 6.89 2.82 14.13
N LEU A 133 8.18 2.83 14.49
CA LEU A 133 9.25 3.19 13.58
C LEU A 133 9.44 2.15 12.47
N ALA A 134 9.38 0.86 12.81
CA ALA A 134 9.57 -0.20 11.83
C ALA A 134 8.60 -0.09 10.64
N ASP A 135 7.37 0.35 10.90
CA ASP A 135 6.33 0.51 9.89
C ASP A 135 6.43 1.82 9.07
N ARG A 136 7.28 2.77 9.50
CA ARG A 136 7.38 4.13 8.94
C ARG A 136 8.77 4.49 8.42
N VAL A 137 9.82 3.78 8.81
CA VAL A 137 11.21 4.13 8.52
C VAL A 137 11.52 4.18 7.01
N TYR A 138 10.80 3.40 6.21
CA TYR A 138 10.92 3.37 4.74
C TYR A 138 9.58 3.29 4.02
N SER A 139 8.48 3.63 4.68
CA SER A 139 7.15 3.65 4.08
C SER A 139 6.41 4.92 4.46
N GLY A 140 5.84 5.62 3.47
CA GLY A 140 4.96 6.77 3.71
C GLY A 140 3.56 6.36 4.20
N VAL A 141 3.25 5.07 4.12
CA VAL A 141 1.99 4.47 4.58
C VAL A 141 2.33 3.42 5.64
N PRO A 142 1.88 3.57 6.89
CA PRO A 142 2.07 2.54 7.92
C PRO A 142 1.16 1.35 7.61
N ALA A 143 1.73 0.18 7.32
CA ALA A 143 0.98 -1.01 6.92
C ALA A 143 -0.02 -1.47 8.00
N ALA A 144 0.37 -1.37 9.28
CA ALA A 144 -0.45 -1.83 10.39
C ALA A 144 -1.78 -1.08 10.51
N ASP A 145 -1.78 0.21 10.14
CA ASP A 145 -2.97 1.07 10.18
C ASP A 145 -4.04 0.61 9.16
N TYR A 146 -3.66 -0.21 8.17
CA TYR A 146 -4.53 -0.78 7.12
C TYR A 146 -4.63 -2.30 7.18
N GLY A 147 -4.29 -2.92 8.31
CA GLY A 147 -4.42 -4.36 8.52
C GLY A 147 -3.38 -5.19 7.77
N LEU A 148 -2.26 -4.56 7.40
CA LEU A 148 -1.16 -5.15 6.64
C LEU A 148 0.12 -5.15 7.48
N GLN A 149 1.18 -5.73 6.93
CA GLN A 149 2.48 -5.82 7.61
C GLN A 149 3.63 -5.61 6.62
N GLN A 150 4.75 -5.09 7.12
CA GLN A 150 6.00 -5.06 6.37
C GLN A 150 6.52 -6.48 6.17
N VAL A 151 6.83 -6.84 4.92
CA VAL A 151 7.34 -8.17 4.56
C VAL A 151 8.75 -8.01 4.01
N ILE A 152 9.72 -8.69 4.62
CA ILE A 152 11.09 -8.73 4.09
C ILE A 152 11.23 -9.96 3.20
N ARG A 153 11.57 -9.73 1.94
CA ARG A 153 11.78 -10.78 0.93
C ARG A 153 13.27 -10.97 0.64
N ILE A 154 13.58 -12.12 0.05
CA ILE A 154 14.91 -12.45 -0.47
C ILE A 154 14.89 -12.29 -2.00
N GLY A 155 15.94 -11.67 -2.56
CA GLY A 155 16.16 -11.57 -4.00
C GLY A 155 17.47 -10.84 -4.33
N HIS A 156 17.65 -10.46 -5.59
CA HIS A 156 18.91 -9.91 -6.10
C HIS A 156 19.45 -8.68 -5.35
N MET A 157 18.56 -7.83 -4.81
CA MET A 157 18.94 -6.65 -4.02
C MET A 157 19.17 -6.95 -2.52
N SER A 158 18.95 -8.18 -2.08
CA SER A 158 19.05 -8.55 -0.66
C SER A 158 20.48 -8.52 -0.15
N GLY A 159 20.60 -8.14 1.12
CA GLY A 159 21.80 -8.33 1.92
C GLY A 159 21.67 -9.56 2.82
N ARG A 160 22.76 -9.90 3.53
CA ARG A 160 22.75 -11.00 4.52
C ARG A 160 21.67 -10.79 5.59
N SER A 161 21.40 -9.55 5.99
CA SER A 161 20.36 -9.21 6.97
C SER A 161 18.95 -9.64 6.55
N ASN A 162 18.61 -9.56 5.26
CA ASN A 162 17.31 -10.04 4.76
C ASN A 162 17.19 -11.55 4.97
N ILE A 163 18.23 -12.28 4.58
CA ILE A 163 18.28 -13.73 4.63
C ILE A 163 18.19 -14.20 6.07
N ILE A 164 19.03 -13.66 6.96
CA ILE A 164 19.01 -13.98 8.39
C ILE A 164 17.63 -13.72 8.98
N TRP A 165 17.02 -12.58 8.67
CA TRP A 165 15.70 -12.26 9.20
C TRP A 165 14.64 -13.23 8.69
N TRP A 166 14.61 -13.51 7.38
CA TRP A 166 13.61 -14.40 6.78
C TRP A 166 13.74 -15.82 7.33
N LEU A 167 14.97 -16.33 7.47
CA LEU A 167 15.23 -17.64 8.09
C LEU A 167 14.69 -17.69 9.52
N GLN A 168 14.96 -16.67 10.33
CA GLN A 168 14.47 -16.58 11.72
C GLN A 168 12.95 -16.56 11.80
N GLN A 169 12.28 -15.79 10.93
CA GLN A 169 10.81 -15.73 10.93
C GLN A 169 10.15 -17.03 10.47
N ASN A 170 10.83 -17.81 9.63
CA ASN A 170 10.33 -19.09 9.10
C ASN A 170 10.86 -20.31 9.88
N GLY A 171 11.47 -20.10 11.05
CA GLY A 171 11.88 -21.18 11.96
C GLY A 171 13.11 -21.98 11.52
N TYR A 172 13.90 -21.47 10.58
CA TYR A 172 15.16 -22.10 10.16
C TYR A 172 16.31 -21.75 11.09
N GLU A 173 17.18 -22.73 11.35
CA GLU A 173 18.45 -22.47 12.04
C GLU A 173 19.38 -21.65 11.14
N VAL A 174 19.94 -20.57 11.69
CA VAL A 174 20.80 -19.66 10.95
C VAL A 174 22.26 -20.10 11.09
N SER A 175 22.84 -20.62 10.01
CA SER A 175 24.28 -20.91 9.90
C SER A 175 24.95 -20.00 8.86
N GLU A 176 26.27 -19.78 9.01
CA GLU A 176 27.01 -18.89 8.10
C GLU A 176 27.11 -19.50 6.69
N GLU A 177 27.12 -20.83 6.60
CA GLU A 177 27.11 -21.61 5.36
C GLU A 177 25.78 -21.43 4.63
N LEU A 178 24.65 -21.60 5.33
CA LEU A 178 23.32 -21.43 4.74
C LEU A 178 23.09 -19.98 4.30
N VAL A 179 23.46 -19.00 5.12
CA VAL A 179 23.33 -17.58 4.77
C VAL A 179 24.17 -17.24 3.53
N SER A 180 25.38 -17.79 3.43
CA SER A 180 26.24 -17.59 2.26
C SER A 180 25.68 -18.25 1.01
N HIS A 181 25.19 -19.48 1.11
CA HIS A 181 24.53 -20.18 0.01
C HIS A 181 23.31 -19.38 -0.50
N MET A 182 22.41 -19.00 0.42
CA MET A 182 21.22 -18.23 0.08
C MET A 182 21.55 -16.85 -0.47
N PHE A 183 22.68 -16.25 -0.07
CA PHE A 183 23.14 -14.99 -0.63
C PHE A 183 23.52 -15.14 -2.09
N GLU A 184 24.26 -16.19 -2.46
CA GLU A 184 24.59 -16.47 -3.86
C GLU A 184 23.34 -16.80 -4.69
N VAL A 185 22.43 -17.62 -4.16
CA VAL A 185 21.14 -17.91 -4.80
C VAL A 185 20.38 -16.62 -5.06
N ALA A 186 20.28 -15.74 -4.06
CA ALA A 186 19.59 -14.47 -4.17
C ALA A 186 20.22 -13.57 -5.23
N LYS A 187 21.56 -13.48 -5.30
CA LYS A 187 22.30 -12.70 -6.32
C LYS A 187 22.12 -13.23 -7.74
N GLY A 188 21.86 -14.53 -7.89
CA GLY A 188 21.52 -15.15 -9.18
C GLY A 188 20.09 -14.86 -9.66
N GLN A 189 19.19 -14.37 -8.79
CA GLN A 189 17.81 -14.09 -9.18
C GLN A 189 17.67 -12.78 -9.96
N ARG A 190 16.54 -12.63 -10.65
CA ARG A 190 16.17 -11.39 -11.37
C ARG A 190 15.07 -10.60 -10.66
N ARG A 191 14.44 -11.20 -9.65
CA ARG A 191 13.31 -10.65 -8.90
C ARG A 191 13.38 -11.07 -7.43
N LEU A 192 12.40 -10.66 -6.65
CA LEU A 192 12.15 -11.25 -5.34
C LEU A 192 11.64 -12.68 -5.51
N MET A 193 12.13 -13.56 -4.65
CA MET A 193 11.74 -14.95 -4.59
C MET A 193 10.41 -15.08 -3.84
N THR A 194 9.55 -15.99 -4.29
CA THR A 194 8.39 -16.41 -3.49
C THR A 194 8.87 -17.26 -2.31
N ASP A 195 8.04 -17.42 -1.28
CA ASP A 195 8.42 -18.26 -0.14
C ASP A 195 8.68 -19.70 -0.57
N GLU A 196 7.91 -20.24 -1.53
CA GLU A 196 8.15 -21.58 -2.08
C GLU A 196 9.53 -21.71 -2.73
N GLU A 197 9.96 -20.69 -3.48
CA GLU A 197 11.29 -20.66 -4.11
C GLU A 197 12.41 -20.62 -3.06
N VAL A 198 12.22 -19.86 -1.97
CA VAL A 198 13.19 -19.79 -0.88
C VAL A 198 13.26 -21.13 -0.14
N HIS A 199 12.11 -21.72 0.20
CA HIS A 199 12.04 -23.04 0.84
C HIS A 199 12.72 -24.12 -0.02
N ALA A 200 12.45 -24.12 -1.33
CA ALA A 200 13.07 -25.06 -2.26
C ALA A 200 14.60 -24.91 -2.32
N ALA A 201 15.12 -23.68 -2.32
CA ALA A 201 16.57 -23.42 -2.29
C ALA A 201 17.22 -23.92 -1.00
N ILE A 202 16.57 -23.76 0.15
CA ILE A 202 17.06 -24.25 1.45
C ILE A 202 17.07 -25.78 1.49
N SER A 203 16.01 -26.43 1.01
CA SER A 203 15.94 -27.90 0.94
C SER A 203 17.05 -28.48 0.06
N GLY A 204 17.31 -27.86 -1.11
CA GLY A 204 18.39 -28.27 -2.00
C GLY A 204 19.79 -28.18 -1.35
N PHE A 205 20.02 -27.19 -0.49
CA PHE A 205 21.26 -27.08 0.30
C PHE A 205 21.40 -28.19 1.35
N SER A 206 20.30 -28.59 2.00
CA SER A 206 20.31 -29.61 3.06
C SER A 206 20.55 -31.03 2.54
N GLU A 207 20.29 -31.27 1.25
CA GLU A 207 20.54 -32.53 0.55
C GLU A 207 21.94 -32.62 -0.10
N SER A 208 22.70 -31.51 -0.07
CA SER A 208 24.05 -31.37 -0.68
C SER A 208 25.17 -31.62 0.33
#